data_AF-A0A2V8UJC1-F1
#
_entry.id   AF-A0A2V8UJC1-F1
#
_cell.length_a   1.000
_cell.length_b   1.000
_cell.length_c   1.000
_cell.angle_alpha   90.00
_cell.angle_beta   90.00
_cell.angle_gamma   90.00
#
_symmetry.space_group_name_H-M   'P 1'
#
loop_
_entity.id
_entity.type
_entity.pdbx_description
1 polymer ?
#
loop_
_entity_poly.entity_id
_entity_poly.type
_entity_poly.pdbx_seq_one_letter_code
_entity_poly.pdbx_strand_id
1 'polypeptide(L)' 'MARFEVLGRDADRELIRSLARRLAGDGPDSARIRATVRLTISEERPKKGGILNALRRSPLVGADLDLNRPATPGRSVDL' A
#
# COMPACT_ATOMS: atom_id res chain seq x y z
N MET A 1 20.71 -16.72 -9.40
CA MET A 1 20.55 -15.29 -9.78
C MET A 1 20.83 -15.15 -11.26
N ALA A 2 20.19 -14.19 -11.94
CA ALA A 2 20.41 -13.92 -13.36
C ALA A 2 20.74 -12.44 -13.57
N ARG A 3 21.52 -12.12 -14.61
CA ARG A 3 21.78 -10.75 -15.04
C ARG A 3 20.68 -10.31 -16.00
N PHE A 4 20.19 -9.09 -15.82
CA PHE A 4 19.22 -8.45 -16.70
C PHE A 4 19.57 -6.97 -16.85
N GLU A 5 19.17 -6.38 -17.97
CA GLU A 5 19.41 -4.98 -18.31
C GLU A 5 18.07 -4.22 -18.29
N VAL A 6 18.12 -2.94 -17.92
CA VAL A 6 16.92 -2.12 -17.73
C VAL A 6 17.16 -0.73 -18.34
N LEU A 7 16.18 -0.22 -19.08
CA LEU A 7 16.14 1.18 -19.51
C LEU A 7 15.41 1.99 -18.43
N GLY A 8 15.94 3.15 -18.06
CA GLY A 8 15.37 4.01 -17.03
C GLY A 8 16.05 5.37 -16.99
N ARG A 9 15.54 6.27 -16.15
CA ARG A 9 16.17 7.58 -15.91
C ARG A 9 17.44 7.37 -15.08
N ASP A 10 18.47 8.17 -15.34
CA ASP A 10 19.73 8.08 -14.58
C ASP A 10 19.52 8.31 -13.07
N ALA A 11 18.59 9.21 -12.72
CA ALA A 11 18.21 9.48 -11.33
C ALA A 11 17.68 8.26 -10.56
N ASP A 12 17.08 7.28 -11.26
CA ASP A 12 16.48 6.10 -10.63
C ASP A 12 17.49 4.94 -10.46
N ARG A 13 18.71 5.08 -11.01
CA ARG A 13 19.70 4.01 -11.07
C ARG A 13 20.08 3.44 -9.70
N GLU A 14 20.37 4.30 -8.73
CA GLU A 14 20.75 3.87 -7.38
C GLU A 14 19.57 3.26 -6.61
N LEU A 15 18.36 3.78 -6.82
CA LEU A 15 17.14 3.20 -6.27
C LEU A 15 16.93 1.77 -6.78
N ILE A 16 17.01 1.56 -8.10
CA ILE A 16 16.84 0.23 -8.71
C ILE A 16 17.93 -0.74 -8.23
N ARG A 17 19.18 -0.28 -8.13
CA ARG A 17 20.31 -1.09 -7.62
C ARG A 17 20.08 -1.51 -6.17
N SER A 18 19.68 -0.59 -5.30
CA SER A 18 19.43 -0.89 -3.89
C SER A 18 18.24 -1.84 -3.71
N LEU A 19 17.19 -1.67 -4.49
CA LEU A 19 16.03 -2.57 -4.54
C LEU A 19 16.46 -4.00 -4.93
N ALA A 20 17.22 -4.15 -6.01
CA ALA A 20 17.71 -5.46 -6.45
C ALA A 20 18.55 -6.17 -5.37
N ARG A 21 19.42 -5.43 -4.66
CA ARG A 21 20.19 -5.96 -3.53
C ARG A 21 19.31 -6.43 -2.38
N ARG A 22 18.27 -5.66 -2.01
CA ARG A 22 17.35 -6.04 -0.94
C ARG A 22 16.50 -7.26 -1.32
N LEU A 23 16.14 -7.38 -2.61
CA LEU A 23 15.39 -8.51 -3.14
C LEU A 23 16.22 -9.79 -3.28
N ALA A 24 17.53 -9.67 -3.41
CA ALA A 24 18.45 -10.81 -3.47
C ALA A 24 18.49 -11.64 -2.19
N GLY A 25 18.20 -11.03 -1.03
CA GLY A 25 18.29 -11.69 0.28
C GLY A 25 17.21 -12.72 0.58
N ASP A 26 16.19 -12.84 -0.28
CA ASP A 26 15.04 -13.78 -0.23
C ASP A 26 14.32 -14.00 1.13
N GLY A 27 14.59 -13.17 2.13
CA GLY A 27 13.95 -13.21 3.44
C GLY A 27 12.57 -12.54 3.48
N PRO A 28 11.92 -12.49 4.66
CA PRO A 28 10.57 -11.93 4.82
C PRO A 28 10.45 -10.47 4.36
N ASP A 29 11.51 -9.68 4.56
CA ASP A 29 11.61 -8.32 4.05
C ASP A 29 11.56 -8.26 2.53
N SER A 30 12.26 -9.17 1.84
CA SER A 30 12.27 -9.22 0.38
C SER A 30 10.90 -9.61 -0.18
N ALA A 31 10.19 -10.52 0.49
CA ALA A 31 8.83 -10.92 0.14
C ALA A 31 7.85 -9.76 0.29
N ARG A 32 7.94 -9.01 1.39
CA ARG A 32 7.13 -7.79 1.62
C ARG A 32 7.40 -6.75 0.54
N ILE A 33 8.65 -6.49 0.20
CA ILE A 33 9.01 -5.53 -0.84
C ILE A 33 8.46 -5.95 -2.21
N ARG A 34 8.58 -7.23 -2.61
CA ARG A 34 7.98 -7.72 -3.86
C ARG A 34 6.47 -7.50 -3.90
N ALA A 35 5.77 -7.77 -2.79
CA ALA A 35 4.33 -7.58 -2.70
C ALA A 35 3.93 -6.11 -2.88
N THR A 36 4.61 -5.19 -2.19
CA THR A 36 4.35 -3.75 -2.32
C THR A 36 4.65 -3.25 -3.72
N VAL A 37 5.82 -3.57 -4.29
CA VAL A 37 6.22 -3.14 -5.64
C VAL A 37 5.24 -3.67 -6.69
N ARG A 38 4.81 -4.93 -6.60
CA ARG A 38 3.77 -5.49 -7.48
C ARG A 38 2.45 -4.74 -7.35
N LEU A 39 2.02 -4.41 -6.13
CA LEU A 39 0.79 -3.66 -5.90
C LEU A 39 0.87 -2.25 -6.50
N THR A 40 2.00 -1.56 -6.34
CA THR A 40 2.18 -0.19 -6.83
C THR A 40 2.32 -0.12 -8.36
N ILE A 41 2.95 -1.11 -8.98
CA ILE A 41 3.14 -1.18 -10.45
C ILE A 41 1.91 -1.76 -11.15
N SER A 42 1.16 -2.65 -10.49
CA SER A 42 -0.03 -3.23 -11.09
C SER A 42 -1.07 -2.14 -11.36
N GLU A 43 -1.39 -1.93 -12.63
CA GLU A 43 -2.52 -1.11 -13.07
C GLU A 43 -3.88 -1.74 -12.70
N GLU A 44 -3.89 -2.89 -12.01
CA GLU A 44 -5.11 -3.44 -11.43
C GLU A 44 -5.72 -2.40 -10.49
N ARG A 45 -6.86 -1.84 -10.92
CA ARG A 45 -7.75 -1.05 -10.07
C ARG A 45 -7.79 -1.67 -8.68
N PRO A 46 -7.56 -0.89 -7.59
CA PRO A 46 -7.54 -1.44 -6.23
C PRO A 46 -8.75 -2.33 -6.08
N LYS A 47 -8.52 -3.62 -5.77
CA LYS A 47 -9.57 -4.64 -5.81
C LYS A 47 -10.82 -4.08 -5.12
N LYS A 48 -11.93 -3.99 -5.87
CA LYS A 48 -13.20 -3.54 -5.31
C LYS A 48 -13.47 -4.35 -4.04
N GLY A 49 -13.81 -3.68 -2.95
CA GLY A 49 -14.08 -4.32 -1.68
C GLY A 49 -12.91 -4.38 -0.68
N GLY A 50 -11.81 -3.63 -0.87
CA GLY A 50 -10.80 -3.46 0.19
C GLY A 50 -11.39 -2.87 1.48
N ILE A 51 -12.21 -1.83 1.35
CA ILE A 51 -12.98 -1.25 2.47
C ILE A 51 -13.97 -2.28 3.01
N LEU A 52 -14.72 -2.97 2.14
CA LEU A 52 -15.68 -4.01 2.56
C LEU A 52 -14.99 -5.16 3.32
N ASN A 53 -13.81 -5.60 2.89
CA ASN A 53 -13.02 -6.62 3.57
C ASN A 53 -12.44 -6.13 4.90
N ALA A 54 -12.09 -4.84 5.00
CA ALA A 54 -11.71 -4.24 6.27
C ALA A 54 -12.90 -4.21 7.24
N LEU A 55 -14.08 -3.78 6.76
CA LEU A 55 -15.31 -3.76 7.54
C LEU A 55 -15.72 -5.16 8.00
N ARG A 56 -15.73 -6.18 7.13
CA ARG A 56 -16.07 -7.57 7.49
C ARG A 56 -15.12 -8.22 8.50
N ARG A 57 -13.91 -7.69 8.66
CA ARG A 57 -12.93 -8.15 9.67
C ARG A 57 -12.95 -7.29 10.93
N SER A 58 -13.79 -6.26 10.99
CA SER A 58 -13.92 -5.44 12.18
C SER A 58 -14.58 -6.26 13.30
N PRO A 59 -14.06 -6.22 14.53
CA PRO A 59 -14.71 -6.85 15.68
C PRO A 59 -16.06 -6.20 16.02
N LEU A 60 -16.38 -5.05 15.42
CA LEU A 60 -17.64 -4.32 15.60
C LEU A 60 -18.70 -4.69 14.56
N VAL A 61 -18.47 -5.70 13.71
CA VAL A 61 -19.50 -6.21 12.80
C VAL A 61 -20.68 -6.74 13.60
N GLY A 62 -21.88 -6.21 13.35
CA GLY A 62 -23.10 -6.59 14.09
C GLY A 62 -23.21 -5.97 15.49
N ALA A 63 -22.26 -5.11 15.88
CA ALA A 63 -22.42 -4.29 17.08
C ALA A 63 -23.47 -3.21 16.83
N ASP A 64 -24.29 -2.92 17.83
CA ASP A 64 -25.27 -1.83 17.80
C ASP A 64 -24.56 -0.49 18.00
N LEU A 65 -23.94 0.01 16.93
CA LEU A 65 -23.26 1.30 16.93
C LEU A 65 -24.28 2.39 16.59
N ASP A 66 -24.35 3.42 17.43
CA ASP A 66 -25.02 4.66 17.04
C ASP A 66 -24.19 5.38 15.97
N LEU A 67 -24.67 5.32 14.73
CA LEU A 67 -24.04 5.97 13.57
C LEU A 67 -24.46 7.42 13.41
N ASN A 68 -25.31 7.95 14.30
CA ASN A 68 -25.71 9.34 14.26
C ASN A 68 -24.56 10.23 14.70
N ARG A 69 -23.86 10.82 13.73
CA ARG A 69 -22.89 11.88 14.00
C ARG A 69 -23.60 13.23 13.94
N PRO A 70 -23.67 13.99 15.06
CA PRO A 70 -24.28 15.32 15.04
C PRO A 70 -23.47 16.27 14.14
N ALA A 71 -24.16 16.96 13.24
CA ALA A 71 -23.57 18.00 12.43
C ALA A 71 -23.26 19.22 13.32
N THR A 72 -21.97 19.46 13.55
CA THR A 72 -21.50 20.64 14.30
C THR A 72 -20.81 21.60 13.34
N PRO A 73 -20.98 22.91 13.50
CA PRO A 73 -20.17 23.89 12.78
C PRO A 73 -18.72 23.63 13.19
N GLY A 74 -17.90 23.15 12.26
CA GLY A 74 -16.52 22.77 12.54
C GLY A 74 -15.74 23.90 13.22
N ARG A 75 -14.62 23.57 13.84
CA ARG A 75 -13.74 24.56 14.45
C ARG A 75 -13.18 25.50 13.39
N SER A 76 -13.24 26.82 13.62
CA SER A 76 -12.53 27.80 12.80
C SER A 76 -11.01 27.52 12.85
N VAL A 77 -10.42 27.30 11.69
CA VAL A 77 -8.98 27.16 11.48
C VAL A 77 -8.56 28.23 10.48
N ASP A 78 -7.49 28.95 10.80
CA ASP A 78 -6.82 29.88 9.89
C ASP A 78 -5.86 29.05 9.00
N LEU A 79 -6.02 29.14 7.68
CA LEU A 79 -5.28 28.35 6.69
C LEU A 79 -4.26 29.21 5.94
#